data_AF-Q6A1G2-F1
#
_entry.id   AF-Q6A1G2-F1
#
_cell.length_a   1.000
_cell.length_b   1.000
_cell.length_c   1.000
_cell.angle_alpha   90.00
_cell.angle_beta   90.00
_cell.angle_gamma   90.00
#
_symmetry.space_group_name_H-M   'P 1'
#
loop_
_entity.id
_entity.type
_entity.pdbx_description
1 polymer ?
#
loop_
_entity_poly.entity_id
_entity_poly.type
_entity_poly.pdbx_seq_one_letter_code
_entity_poly.pdbx_strand_id
1 'polypeptide(L)'
;MSAGCTQLVWGGRLHWGASHLLSCLLALCALWVLAAAEPTEGGSANVQGVGEAALYQGRGQHRVPSEDNVAVLSDQWEPSSFQPSSAFSGTDLGTMVADSYRGPGNSDRRSNKELPILLWWSENLFPHFPGDAERIDCPLSSCMVTKNKSVKLHKRTKSIIFYGTDFRAYEAPLPRLPHQTWALFHEESPMNNYVLSHLPGIRLFNYTATFSRESDYPLTLQWLPTIGYLHNPALSMAEKNRWRKNGYAPVLYMQSHCDVPSDRDRYVKELMKHLEIDSYGQCMKNREHPNKRLEDTSTATTEDPEFMAFTARYKFHLAMENAICADYMTEKLWRPMHLGAIPIYRGSPSVRDWMPNNHSIIMIDDFASPKELAEFIMTLDSDDEQYLKYLEYKKPGGTTNTFLLSSMEKREWGVNDMTAPNYLNGFECFVCDKENSRIKAEKTYKKSQQGGAAPEPHIADFNHMGCPMPTPGFGSAQEIPESDSWKQMWLQDYWQSFDQGEALTAMIQRNETNQDRFWDYMHETYIKRSMNH
;
A
#
# COMPACT_ATOMS: atom_id res chain seq x y z
N MET A 1 15.81 36.32 -38.39
CA MET A 1 14.70 36.19 -39.36
C MET A 1 13.84 35.00 -38.97
N SER A 2 12.65 35.24 -38.42
CA SER A 2 11.39 34.62 -38.88
C SER A 2 10.25 35.36 -38.18
N ALA A 3 9.73 36.37 -38.87
CA ALA A 3 8.41 36.91 -38.61
C ALA A 3 7.39 35.96 -39.25
N GLY A 4 6.33 35.61 -38.54
CA GLY A 4 5.24 34.82 -39.13
C GLY A 4 4.33 34.17 -38.10
N CYS A 5 3.44 34.96 -37.49
CA CYS A 5 1.99 34.69 -37.44
C CYS A 5 1.34 35.65 -36.44
N THR A 6 1.21 36.89 -36.88
CA THR A 6 0.22 37.83 -36.36
C THR A 6 -1.03 37.68 -37.22
N GLN A 7 -2.20 37.69 -36.58
CA GLN A 7 -3.58 37.71 -37.13
C GLN A 7 -4.33 36.37 -37.09
N LEU A 8 -5.09 36.20 -36.01
CA LEU A 8 -6.51 35.86 -36.11
C LEU A 8 -7.24 36.57 -34.98
N VAL A 9 -7.90 37.66 -35.37
CA VAL A 9 -8.73 38.55 -34.58
C VAL A 9 -10.19 38.20 -34.88
N TRP A 10 -10.99 38.21 -33.81
CA TRP A 10 -12.47 38.28 -33.73
C TRP A 10 -13.31 37.00 -33.78
N GLY A 11 -13.97 36.75 -32.64
CA GLY A 11 -15.36 36.29 -32.61
C GLY A 11 -15.70 35.27 -31.52
N GLY A 12 -16.27 35.72 -30.40
CA GLY A 12 -17.24 34.90 -29.64
C GLY A 12 -16.92 34.56 -28.19
N ARG A 13 -17.51 35.35 -27.28
CA ARG A 13 -18.03 35.03 -25.92
C ARG A 13 -17.19 34.17 -24.96
N LEU A 14 -16.75 34.86 -23.90
CA LEU A 14 -16.24 34.37 -22.63
C LEU A 14 -17.16 33.31 -21.99
N HIS A 15 -16.61 32.12 -21.75
CA HIS A 15 -16.94 31.31 -20.58
C HIS A 15 -15.63 30.99 -19.85
N TRP A 16 -15.48 31.58 -18.66
CA TRP A 16 -14.38 31.27 -17.74
C TRP A 16 -14.66 29.89 -17.13
N GLY A 17 -13.97 28.86 -17.63
CA GLY A 17 -13.84 27.57 -16.97
C GLY A 17 -12.47 27.51 -16.29
N ALA A 18 -12.46 27.27 -14.98
CA ALA A 18 -11.29 27.26 -14.11
C ALA A 18 -10.34 26.06 -14.37
N SER A 19 -9.83 25.93 -15.59
CA SER A 19 -8.93 24.84 -16.01
C SER A 19 -7.51 25.31 -16.34
N HIS A 20 -7.24 26.63 -16.29
CA HIS A 20 -5.92 27.20 -16.61
C HIS A 20 -5.15 27.79 -15.42
N LEU A 21 -5.67 27.69 -14.20
CA LEU A 21 -4.93 28.10 -12.99
C LEU A 21 -4.07 26.97 -12.40
N LEU A 22 -4.32 25.71 -12.76
CA LEU A 22 -3.55 24.57 -12.22
C LEU A 22 -2.26 24.28 -13.01
N SER A 23 -2.18 24.66 -14.29
CA SER A 23 -0.95 24.50 -15.10
C SER A 23 0.13 25.53 -14.78
N CYS A 24 -0.19 26.64 -14.11
CA CYS A 24 0.80 27.65 -13.72
C CYS A 24 1.49 27.36 -12.38
N LEU A 25 0.85 26.62 -11.48
CA LEU A 25 1.45 26.30 -10.17
C LEU A 25 2.49 25.17 -10.26
N LEU A 26 2.36 24.24 -11.21
CA LEU A 26 3.38 23.22 -11.45
C LEU A 26 4.59 23.72 -12.26
N ALA A 27 4.47 24.85 -12.98
CA ALA A 27 5.58 25.45 -13.71
C ALA A 27 6.48 26.35 -12.85
N LEU A 28 6.03 26.79 -11.67
CA LEU A 28 6.81 27.66 -10.79
C LEU A 28 7.74 26.91 -9.83
N CYS A 29 7.55 25.61 -9.61
CA CYS A 29 8.53 24.79 -8.89
C CYS A 29 9.73 24.37 -9.76
N ALA A 30 9.62 24.42 -11.09
CA ALA A 30 10.70 24.03 -12.01
C ALA A 30 11.69 25.16 -12.34
N LEU A 31 11.42 26.40 -11.93
CA LEU A 31 12.31 27.55 -12.18
C LEU A 31 13.17 27.98 -10.98
N TRP A 32 13.06 27.30 -9.83
CA TRP A 32 13.92 27.56 -8.67
C TRP A 32 15.21 26.73 -8.61
N VAL A 33 15.48 25.88 -9.62
CA VAL A 33 16.69 25.03 -9.67
C VAL A 33 17.73 25.51 -10.70
N LEU A 34 17.52 26.64 -11.40
CA LEU A 34 18.50 27.14 -12.39
C LEU A 34 18.97 28.59 -12.19
N ALA A 35 18.82 29.16 -10.99
CA ALA A 35 19.32 30.51 -10.70
C ALA A 35 20.00 30.61 -9.33
N ALA A 36 21.13 29.92 -9.16
CA ALA A 36 22.11 30.24 -8.11
C ALA A 36 23.50 29.71 -8.49
N ALA A 37 24.03 30.19 -9.61
CA ALA A 37 25.44 30.03 -9.96
C ALA A 37 25.90 31.34 -10.60
N GLU A 38 26.56 32.20 -9.84
CA GLU A 38 27.72 33.01 -10.24
C GLU A 38 28.24 33.86 -9.07
N PRO A 39 29.54 34.27 -9.09
CA PRO A 39 30.33 34.52 -7.89
C PRO A 39 30.56 36.01 -7.61
N THR A 40 30.85 36.35 -6.35
CA THR A 40 31.55 37.60 -6.02
C THR A 40 32.59 37.38 -4.94
N GLU A 41 33.81 37.75 -5.30
CA GLU A 41 35.02 37.85 -4.50
C GLU A 41 34.91 38.88 -3.36
N GLY A 42 35.69 38.63 -2.30
CA GLY A 42 36.63 39.61 -1.75
C GLY A 42 36.07 40.91 -1.18
N GLY A 43 35.85 40.95 0.14
CA GLY A 43 35.65 42.19 0.88
C GLY A 43 35.88 41.99 2.37
N SER A 44 37.12 42.12 2.82
CA SER A 44 37.46 42.21 4.24
C SER A 44 37.11 43.59 4.78
N ALA A 45 36.38 43.66 5.89
CA ALA A 45 36.50 44.76 6.85
C ALA A 45 35.83 44.38 8.19
N ASN A 46 36.66 44.41 9.23
CA ASN A 46 36.40 44.51 10.66
C ASN A 46 34.99 45.01 11.08
N VAL A 47 34.47 44.49 12.19
CA VAL A 47 34.44 45.21 13.49
C VAL A 47 33.79 44.32 14.58
N GLN A 48 34.55 44.17 15.66
CA GLN A 48 34.20 43.97 17.08
C GLN A 48 33.35 42.76 17.50
N GLY A 49 34.02 41.91 18.29
CA GLY A 49 33.41 40.80 18.99
C GLY A 49 32.59 41.20 20.21
N VAL A 50 31.64 40.33 20.52
CA VAL A 50 31.02 40.18 21.83
C VAL A 50 30.81 38.68 22.04
N GLY A 51 31.40 38.14 23.10
CA GLY A 51 30.88 36.99 23.85
C GLY A 51 31.08 35.60 23.23
N GLU A 52 32.20 34.99 23.56
CA GLU A 52 32.36 33.53 23.59
C GLU A 52 31.34 32.85 24.53
N ALA A 53 30.91 31.66 24.10
CA ALA A 53 30.65 30.47 24.89
C ALA A 53 29.73 30.58 26.12
N ALA A 54 28.47 30.14 25.94
CA ALA A 54 27.86 29.03 26.69
C ALA A 54 26.34 29.16 26.65
N LEU A 55 25.67 28.39 25.79
CA LEU A 55 24.30 27.87 25.99
C LEU A 55 23.97 26.99 24.78
N TYR A 56 23.26 25.88 25.02
CA TYR A 56 22.92 24.81 24.06
C TYR A 56 23.92 23.64 23.93
N GLN A 57 24.43 23.16 25.07
CA GLN A 57 24.49 21.71 25.29
C GLN A 57 23.14 21.28 25.88
N GLY A 58 22.28 20.69 25.05
CA GLY A 58 20.96 20.25 25.49
C GLY A 58 19.99 19.98 24.36
N ARG A 59 20.37 19.16 23.36
CA ARG A 59 19.38 18.47 22.52
C ARG A 59 19.35 17.02 22.96
N GLY A 60 18.40 16.75 23.85
CA GLY A 60 18.03 15.40 24.25
C GLY A 60 17.65 14.57 23.03
N GLN A 61 18.03 13.31 23.09
CA GLN A 61 17.60 12.26 22.18
C GLN A 61 16.09 12.36 21.94
N HIS A 62 15.68 12.31 20.68
CA HIS A 62 14.29 12.09 20.28
C HIS A 62 13.75 10.88 21.05
N ARG A 63 12.98 11.12 22.11
CA ARG A 63 12.14 10.09 22.71
C ARG A 63 11.02 9.83 21.71
N VAL A 64 11.11 8.68 21.03
CA VAL A 64 9.94 7.97 20.53
C VAL A 64 8.95 7.90 21.70
N PRO A 65 7.71 8.41 21.58
CA PRO A 65 6.73 8.29 22.65
C PRO A 65 6.52 6.81 22.96
N SER A 66 6.81 6.41 24.19
CA SER A 66 6.43 5.09 24.70
C SER A 66 4.90 4.99 24.73
N GLU A 67 4.37 3.81 24.40
CA GLU A 67 2.94 3.50 24.30
C GLU A 67 2.10 3.92 25.52
N ASP A 68 2.74 4.12 26.68
CA ASP A 68 2.07 4.53 27.92
C ASP A 68 1.48 5.95 27.93
N ASN A 69 1.85 6.83 26.98
CA ASN A 69 1.35 8.22 26.95
C ASN A 69 0.21 8.48 25.95
N VAL A 70 -0.30 7.44 25.27
CA VAL A 70 -1.57 7.58 24.55
C VAL A 70 -2.68 7.37 25.57
N ALA A 71 -3.18 8.49 26.12
CA ALA A 71 -4.35 8.48 26.98
C ALA A 71 -5.44 7.62 26.34
N VAL A 72 -5.86 6.59 27.06
CA VAL A 72 -6.88 5.62 26.68
C VAL A 72 -8.17 6.35 26.36
N LEU A 73 -8.34 6.70 25.08
CA LEU A 73 -9.53 7.37 24.52
C LEU A 73 -10.66 6.36 24.22
N SER A 74 -10.62 5.13 24.77
CA SER A 74 -11.66 4.12 24.54
C SER A 74 -12.98 4.46 25.21
N ASP A 75 -12.99 5.25 26.30
CA ASP A 75 -14.15 5.29 27.20
C ASP A 75 -15.06 6.52 27.06
N GLN A 76 -14.88 7.37 26.05
CA GLN A 76 -15.71 8.59 25.86
C GLN A 76 -16.60 8.59 24.62
N TRP A 77 -17.24 7.44 24.33
CA TRP A 77 -18.24 7.33 23.27
C TRP A 77 -19.64 7.55 23.86
N GLU A 78 -20.13 8.80 23.89
CA GLU A 78 -21.53 9.04 24.24
C GLU A 78 -22.47 8.72 23.05
N PRO A 79 -23.42 7.77 23.17
CA PRO A 79 -24.34 7.39 22.09
C PRO A 79 -25.34 8.48 21.68
N SER A 80 -25.45 9.57 22.46
CA SER A 80 -26.38 10.68 22.27
C SER A 80 -25.99 11.60 21.10
N SER A 81 -24.73 11.59 20.66
CA SER A 81 -24.18 12.42 19.58
C SER A 81 -24.65 12.05 18.16
N PHE A 82 -25.60 11.13 18.06
CA PHE A 82 -25.90 10.38 16.83
C PHE A 82 -27.38 10.42 16.41
N GLN A 83 -28.09 11.54 16.68
CA GLN A 83 -29.47 11.70 16.21
C GLN A 83 -29.51 12.17 14.74
N PRO A 84 -30.13 11.38 13.82
CA PRO A 84 -30.20 11.73 12.40
C PRO A 84 -31.28 12.78 12.11
N SER A 85 -30.91 13.78 11.32
CA SER A 85 -31.83 14.70 10.65
C SER A 85 -32.50 14.06 9.43
N SER A 86 -33.69 14.58 9.11
CA SER A 86 -34.78 13.96 8.35
C SER A 86 -34.48 13.45 6.94
N ALA A 87 -35.26 12.44 6.58
CA ALA A 87 -35.24 11.65 5.35
C ALA A 87 -35.35 12.44 4.04
N PHE A 88 -34.42 12.18 3.11
CA PHE A 88 -34.67 12.38 1.69
C PHE A 88 -35.31 11.12 1.08
N SER A 89 -36.38 11.36 0.34
CA SER A 89 -37.23 10.41 -0.36
C SER A 89 -36.47 9.66 -1.46
N GLY A 90 -36.77 8.37 -1.59
CA GLY A 90 -36.06 7.42 -2.42
C GLY A 90 -36.15 7.70 -3.92
N THR A 91 -34.99 7.66 -4.57
CA THR A 91 -34.86 7.31 -5.98
C THR A 91 -34.68 5.80 -6.10
N ASP A 92 -35.28 5.27 -7.16
CA ASP A 92 -35.71 3.89 -7.32
C ASP A 92 -34.54 2.94 -7.66
N LEU A 93 -33.96 2.28 -6.64
CA LEU A 93 -33.06 1.13 -6.84
C LEU A 93 -33.85 -0.15 -7.20
N GLY A 94 -35.14 -0.05 -7.52
CA GLY A 94 -36.08 -1.15 -7.63
C GLY A 94 -36.18 -1.86 -8.99
N THR A 95 -35.49 -1.38 -10.03
CA THR A 95 -35.66 -1.89 -11.42
C THR A 95 -34.45 -2.62 -11.98
N MET A 96 -33.42 -2.92 -11.19
CA MET A 96 -32.27 -3.71 -11.66
C MET A 96 -32.58 -5.21 -11.61
N VAL A 97 -32.88 -5.77 -12.78
CA VAL A 97 -33.04 -7.21 -13.03
C VAL A 97 -31.65 -7.79 -13.27
N ALA A 98 -30.93 -8.11 -12.20
CA ALA A 98 -29.76 -8.97 -12.27
C ALA A 98 -30.18 -10.36 -11.76
N ASP A 99 -30.00 -11.39 -12.59
CA ASP A 99 -30.22 -12.78 -12.21
C ASP A 99 -29.20 -13.14 -11.12
N SER A 100 -29.71 -13.40 -9.91
CA SER A 100 -28.91 -13.67 -8.73
C SER A 100 -28.14 -14.99 -8.86
N TYR A 101 -26.82 -14.94 -9.09
CA TYR A 101 -25.96 -16.07 -8.75
C TYR A 101 -26.00 -16.23 -7.24
N ARG A 102 -26.68 -17.28 -6.75
CA ARG A 102 -26.63 -17.62 -5.32
C ARG A 102 -25.33 -18.33 -5.05
N GLY A 103 -24.47 -17.75 -4.21
CA GLY A 103 -23.33 -18.48 -3.65
C GLY A 103 -23.79 -19.83 -3.06
N PRO A 104 -22.96 -20.89 -3.15
CA PRO A 104 -23.30 -22.19 -2.58
C PRO A 104 -23.75 -22.07 -1.12
N GLY A 105 -24.90 -22.65 -0.78
CA GLY A 105 -25.43 -22.63 0.59
C GLY A 105 -26.13 -21.34 1.03
N ASN A 106 -26.15 -20.28 0.22
CA ASN A 106 -26.87 -19.05 0.56
C ASN A 106 -28.40 -19.30 0.64
N SER A 107 -28.97 -19.10 1.83
CA SER A 107 -30.40 -19.29 2.10
C SER A 107 -31.18 -17.99 2.23
N ASP A 108 -30.57 -16.84 1.91
CA ASP A 108 -31.21 -15.54 2.01
C ASP A 108 -32.31 -15.37 0.96
N ARG A 109 -33.53 -15.06 1.42
CA ARG A 109 -34.73 -14.89 0.58
C ARG A 109 -35.22 -13.44 0.54
N ARG A 110 -34.51 -12.52 1.19
CA ARG A 110 -34.85 -11.08 1.16
C ARG A 110 -34.80 -10.55 -0.27
N SER A 111 -35.76 -9.70 -0.60
CA SER A 111 -35.77 -8.98 -1.88
C SER A 111 -34.65 -7.94 -1.93
N ASN A 112 -34.29 -7.49 -3.14
CA ASN A 112 -33.28 -6.44 -3.34
C ASN A 112 -33.63 -5.13 -2.60
N LYS A 113 -34.91 -4.91 -2.24
CA LYS A 113 -35.36 -3.73 -1.49
C LYS A 113 -35.12 -3.83 0.03
N GLU A 114 -34.79 -5.02 0.53
CA GLU A 114 -34.62 -5.32 1.96
C GLU A 114 -33.16 -5.54 2.37
N LEU A 115 -32.27 -5.83 1.41
CA LEU A 115 -30.86 -6.10 1.67
C LEU A 115 -30.09 -4.85 2.15
N PRO A 116 -29.07 -4.98 3.01
CA PRO A 116 -28.12 -3.88 3.21
C PRO A 116 -27.42 -3.52 1.89
N ILE A 117 -26.97 -2.28 1.80
CA ILE A 117 -26.23 -1.72 0.67
C ILE A 117 -24.77 -1.55 1.10
N LEU A 118 -23.84 -2.03 0.28
CA LEU A 118 -22.42 -1.74 0.35
C LEU A 118 -22.10 -0.73 -0.77
N LEU A 119 -21.53 0.41 -0.40
CA LEU A 119 -21.17 1.48 -1.34
C LEU A 119 -19.67 1.47 -1.58
N TRP A 120 -19.23 1.20 -2.81
CA TRP A 120 -17.86 1.47 -3.22
C TRP A 120 -17.67 2.97 -3.42
N TRP A 121 -16.83 3.59 -2.59
CA TRP A 121 -16.45 4.99 -2.72
C TRP A 121 -15.42 5.19 -3.84
N SER A 122 -14.49 4.24 -3.95
CA SER A 122 -13.49 4.13 -5.02
C SER A 122 -14.08 3.35 -6.20
N GLU A 123 -14.75 4.06 -7.11
CA GLU A 123 -15.57 3.46 -8.18
C GLU A 123 -14.78 2.65 -9.22
N ASN A 124 -13.47 2.91 -9.35
CA ASN A 124 -12.60 2.24 -10.32
C ASN A 124 -12.31 0.76 -9.96
N LEU A 125 -12.43 0.38 -8.68
CA LEU A 125 -12.29 -1.00 -8.23
C LEU A 125 -13.62 -1.73 -8.04
N PHE A 126 -14.74 -1.12 -8.42
CA PHE A 126 -16.03 -1.80 -8.41
C PHE A 126 -15.98 -3.01 -9.38
N PRO A 127 -16.01 -4.26 -8.89
CA PRO A 127 -15.59 -5.42 -9.69
C PRO A 127 -16.70 -5.97 -10.61
N HIS A 128 -17.86 -5.32 -10.63
CA HIS A 128 -19.08 -5.80 -11.29
C HIS A 128 -19.31 -5.08 -12.63
N PHE A 129 -19.48 -5.84 -13.71
CA PHE A 129 -19.75 -5.35 -15.06
C PHE A 129 -20.91 -6.12 -15.71
N PRO A 130 -21.83 -5.48 -16.47
CA PRO A 130 -22.05 -4.05 -16.63
C PRO A 130 -23.01 -3.48 -15.58
N GLY A 131 -22.73 -2.28 -15.04
CA GLY A 131 -23.70 -1.55 -14.22
C GLY A 131 -23.08 -0.73 -13.09
N ASP A 132 -23.96 -0.05 -12.36
CA ASP A 132 -23.60 0.71 -11.16
C ASP A 132 -24.01 0.02 -9.87
N ALA A 133 -24.80 -1.05 -9.94
CA ALA A 133 -25.25 -1.82 -8.79
C ALA A 133 -25.51 -3.28 -9.15
N GLU A 134 -25.21 -4.18 -8.21
CA GLU A 134 -25.40 -5.62 -8.34
C GLU A 134 -25.87 -6.23 -7.01
N ARG A 135 -26.63 -7.33 -7.07
CA ARG A 135 -26.90 -8.16 -5.89
C ARG A 135 -25.80 -9.20 -5.77
N ILE A 136 -25.12 -9.23 -4.63
CA ILE A 136 -24.20 -10.32 -4.29
C ILE A 136 -24.87 -11.28 -3.30
N ASP A 137 -24.70 -12.58 -3.52
CA ASP A 137 -25.14 -13.65 -2.62
C ASP A 137 -23.92 -14.41 -2.10
N CYS A 138 -23.51 -14.07 -0.90
CA CYS A 138 -22.34 -14.60 -0.21
C CYS A 138 -22.69 -15.86 0.59
N PRO A 139 -21.72 -16.59 1.16
CA PRO A 139 -21.99 -17.85 1.85
C PRO A 139 -23.06 -17.76 2.94
N LEU A 140 -23.05 -16.68 3.75
CA LEU A 140 -23.97 -16.54 4.88
C LEU A 140 -25.16 -15.63 4.61
N SER A 141 -25.01 -14.64 3.72
CA SER A 141 -26.00 -13.59 3.51
C SER A 141 -25.89 -12.90 2.15
N SER A 142 -26.81 -11.97 1.88
CA SER A 142 -26.81 -11.21 0.63
C SER A 142 -26.80 -9.71 0.88
N CYS A 143 -26.27 -8.97 -0.10
CA CYS A 143 -26.20 -7.52 -0.10
C CYS A 143 -26.50 -6.96 -1.49
N MET A 144 -26.94 -5.70 -1.53
CA MET A 144 -26.80 -4.88 -2.73
C MET A 144 -25.44 -4.20 -2.67
N VAL A 145 -24.68 -4.23 -3.75
CA VAL A 145 -23.44 -3.48 -3.87
C VAL A 145 -23.61 -2.44 -4.96
N THR A 146 -23.04 -1.26 -4.79
CA THR A 146 -23.13 -0.19 -5.78
C THR A 146 -21.95 0.76 -5.70
N LYS A 147 -21.63 1.42 -6.82
CA LYS A 147 -20.73 2.58 -6.87
C LYS A 147 -21.48 3.92 -6.95
N ASN A 148 -22.82 3.90 -6.94
CA ASN A 148 -23.62 5.11 -7.06
C ASN A 148 -23.63 5.91 -5.74
N LYS A 149 -22.85 6.99 -5.67
CA LYS A 149 -22.69 7.83 -4.47
C LYS A 149 -23.99 8.48 -3.96
N SER A 150 -25.07 8.51 -4.75
CA SER A 150 -26.37 9.04 -4.28
C SER A 150 -26.97 8.25 -3.11
N VAL A 151 -26.60 6.97 -2.95
CA VAL A 151 -27.07 6.15 -1.81
C VAL A 151 -26.25 6.38 -0.54
N LYS A 152 -25.23 7.25 -0.54
CA LYS A 152 -24.36 7.49 0.64
C LYS A 152 -25.15 7.73 1.92
N LEU A 153 -26.21 8.54 1.87
CA LEU A 153 -27.01 8.88 3.06
C LEU A 153 -28.22 7.95 3.28
N HIS A 154 -28.38 6.93 2.44
CA HIS A 154 -29.53 6.05 2.50
C HIS A 154 -29.44 5.10 3.70
N LYS A 155 -30.53 4.93 4.46
CA LYS A 155 -30.57 4.12 5.71
C LYS A 155 -30.16 2.65 5.56
N ARG A 156 -30.24 2.11 4.34
CA ARG A 156 -29.80 0.75 3.99
C ARG A 156 -28.32 0.68 3.63
N THR A 157 -27.64 1.80 3.39
CA THR A 157 -26.18 1.83 3.20
C THR A 157 -25.53 1.57 4.54
N LYS A 158 -24.95 0.37 4.66
CA LYS A 158 -24.43 -0.16 5.92
C LYS A 158 -22.91 -0.18 5.95
N SER A 159 -22.26 -0.33 4.80
CA SER A 159 -20.82 -0.14 4.68
C SER A 159 -20.46 0.74 3.50
N ILE A 160 -19.38 1.51 3.65
CA ILE A 160 -18.70 2.22 2.56
C ILE A 160 -17.33 1.58 2.38
N ILE A 161 -17.03 1.07 1.19
CA ILE A 161 -15.79 0.38 0.85
C ILE A 161 -14.85 1.35 0.14
N PHE A 162 -13.60 1.39 0.57
CA PHE A 162 -12.56 2.26 0.06
C PHE A 162 -11.40 1.44 -0.48
N TYR A 163 -10.85 1.87 -1.61
CA TYR A 163 -9.52 1.44 -2.02
C TYR A 163 -8.47 2.36 -1.40
N GLY A 164 -7.53 1.81 -0.64
CA GLY A 164 -6.58 2.58 0.15
C GLY A 164 -5.67 3.50 -0.68
N THR A 165 -5.25 3.06 -1.86
CA THR A 165 -4.44 3.88 -2.79
C THR A 165 -5.19 5.15 -3.25
N ASP A 166 -6.52 5.05 -3.40
CA ASP A 166 -7.37 6.17 -3.83
C ASP A 166 -7.94 6.97 -2.64
N PHE A 167 -7.77 6.49 -1.41
CA PHE A 167 -8.33 7.15 -0.24
C PHE A 167 -7.63 8.50 0.03
N ARG A 168 -8.41 9.57 0.11
CA ARG A 168 -7.94 10.91 0.47
C ARG A 168 -8.74 11.43 1.65
N ALA A 169 -8.04 11.85 2.71
CA ALA A 169 -8.69 12.32 3.93
C ALA A 169 -9.61 13.53 3.69
N TYR A 170 -9.22 14.43 2.78
CA TYR A 170 -10.00 15.61 2.38
C TYR A 170 -11.20 15.28 1.46
N GLU A 171 -11.32 14.06 0.93
CA GLU A 171 -12.46 13.61 0.10
C GLU A 171 -13.33 12.57 0.81
N ALA A 172 -13.09 12.36 2.11
CA ALA A 172 -13.77 11.33 2.89
C ALA A 172 -15.28 11.62 2.99
N PRO A 173 -16.17 10.61 2.87
CA PRO A 173 -17.62 10.82 2.78
C PRO A 173 -18.21 11.26 4.13
N LEU A 174 -18.26 12.57 4.36
CA LEU A 174 -18.78 13.19 5.58
C LEU A 174 -20.25 13.62 5.44
N PRO A 175 -21.06 13.61 6.53
CA PRO A 175 -20.73 13.05 7.83
C PRO A 175 -20.70 11.52 7.78
N ARG A 176 -19.89 10.89 8.63
CA ARG A 176 -19.94 9.44 8.84
C ARG A 176 -21.15 9.10 9.69
N LEU A 177 -22.12 8.38 9.12
CA LEU A 177 -23.36 8.08 9.84
C LEU A 177 -23.15 6.94 10.86
N PRO A 178 -23.83 6.95 12.02
CA PRO A 178 -23.60 5.99 13.11
C PRO A 178 -23.91 4.53 12.75
N HIS A 179 -24.74 4.32 11.73
CA HIS A 179 -25.13 3.00 11.28
C HIS A 179 -24.24 2.47 10.15
N GLN A 180 -23.21 3.23 9.75
CA GLN A 180 -22.29 2.91 8.68
C GLN A 180 -20.93 2.46 9.21
N THR A 181 -20.47 1.34 8.69
CA THR A 181 -19.07 0.94 8.77
C THR A 181 -18.29 1.47 7.58
N TRP A 182 -16.98 1.64 7.75
CA TRP A 182 -16.05 1.87 6.65
C TRP A 182 -15.20 0.60 6.48
N ALA A 183 -15.05 0.12 5.25
CA ALA A 183 -14.23 -1.04 4.93
C ALA A 183 -13.07 -0.62 4.03
N LEU A 184 -11.86 -1.08 4.34
CA LEU A 184 -10.64 -0.76 3.62
C LEU A 184 -10.17 -1.97 2.83
N PHE A 185 -9.97 -1.80 1.53
CA PHE A 185 -9.22 -2.71 0.70
C PHE A 185 -7.90 -2.03 0.33
N HIS A 186 -6.76 -2.54 0.77
CA HIS A 186 -5.45 -1.95 0.48
C HIS A 186 -4.32 -2.98 0.53
N GLU A 187 -4.10 -3.60 -0.62
CA GLU A 187 -3.13 -4.64 -0.90
C GLU A 187 -1.78 -4.09 -1.42
N GLU A 188 -1.77 -2.82 -1.79
CA GLU A 188 -0.63 -2.11 -2.37
C GLU A 188 0.41 -1.66 -1.33
N SER A 189 1.54 -1.16 -1.82
CA SER A 189 2.60 -0.58 -1.01
C SER A 189 2.06 0.53 -0.07
N PRO A 190 2.49 0.56 1.21
CA PRO A 190 2.12 1.63 2.14
C PRO A 190 2.59 3.02 1.67
N MET A 191 3.57 3.06 0.76
CA MET A 191 4.01 4.31 0.11
C MET A 191 2.89 5.05 -0.62
N ASN A 192 1.83 4.33 -1.01
CA ASN A 192 0.71 4.92 -1.74
C ASN A 192 -0.18 5.75 -0.80
N ASN A 193 -0.20 5.44 0.50
CA ASN A 193 -1.01 6.14 1.47
C ASN A 193 -0.56 5.89 2.92
N TYR A 194 0.39 6.70 3.42
CA TYR A 194 0.86 6.57 4.80
C TYR A 194 -0.21 6.91 5.86
N VAL A 195 -1.36 7.49 5.51
CA VAL A 195 -2.45 7.74 6.48
C VAL A 195 -2.85 6.41 7.11
N LEU A 196 -2.87 5.34 6.31
CA LEU A 196 -3.24 3.99 6.73
C LEU A 196 -2.17 3.30 7.57
N SER A 197 -0.94 3.79 7.58
CA SER A 197 0.15 3.28 8.44
C SER A 197 0.11 3.86 9.85
N HIS A 198 -0.72 4.87 10.10
CA HIS A 198 -0.85 5.53 11.39
C HIS A 198 -2.14 5.14 12.11
N LEU A 199 -2.06 5.03 13.44
CA LEU A 199 -3.20 4.69 14.31
C LEU A 199 -4.45 5.55 14.02
N PRO A 200 -4.37 6.89 13.88
CA PRO A 200 -5.54 7.72 13.61
C PRO A 200 -6.20 7.45 12.27
N GLY A 201 -5.43 6.98 11.26
CA GLY A 201 -5.97 6.67 9.94
C GLY A 201 -6.55 5.26 9.87
N ILE A 202 -5.81 4.24 10.32
CA ILE A 202 -6.29 2.84 10.22
C ILE A 202 -7.54 2.58 11.07
N ARG A 203 -7.65 3.22 12.25
CA ARG A 203 -8.84 3.12 13.12
C ARG A 203 -10.09 3.80 12.57
N LEU A 204 -10.00 4.49 11.43
CA LEU A 204 -11.19 4.95 10.72
C LEU A 204 -11.98 3.77 10.16
N PHE A 205 -11.36 2.63 9.92
CA PHE A 205 -11.99 1.48 9.27
C PHE A 205 -12.46 0.45 10.28
N ASN A 206 -13.57 -0.21 9.96
CA ASN A 206 -14.15 -1.31 10.73
C ASN A 206 -13.70 -2.66 10.17
N TYR A 207 -13.57 -2.81 8.86
CA TYR A 207 -13.13 -4.06 8.23
C TYR A 207 -11.96 -3.76 7.30
N THR A 208 -10.88 -4.52 7.37
CA THR A 208 -9.70 -4.30 6.51
C THR A 208 -9.28 -5.55 5.75
N ALA A 209 -8.95 -5.39 4.48
CA ALA A 209 -8.22 -6.36 3.67
C ALA A 209 -6.90 -5.74 3.25
N THR A 210 -5.80 -6.22 3.84
CA THR A 210 -4.46 -5.68 3.58
C THR A 210 -3.44 -6.80 3.49
N PHE A 211 -2.19 -6.47 3.18
CA PHE A 211 -1.11 -7.46 3.19
C PHE A 211 -0.80 -7.99 4.61
N SER A 212 -1.23 -7.32 5.68
CA SER A 212 -0.98 -7.78 7.05
C SER A 212 -1.76 -9.05 7.37
N ARG A 213 -1.10 -10.02 8.01
CA ARG A 213 -1.75 -11.24 8.52
C ARG A 213 -2.79 -10.96 9.60
N GLU A 214 -2.70 -9.79 10.24
CA GLU A 214 -3.57 -9.35 11.33
C GLU A 214 -4.81 -8.62 10.82
N SER A 215 -4.89 -8.32 9.51
CA SER A 215 -6.08 -7.70 8.95
C SER A 215 -7.31 -8.64 9.02
N ASP A 216 -8.51 -8.05 9.00
CA ASP A 216 -9.74 -8.83 9.08
C ASP A 216 -9.90 -9.85 7.95
N TYR A 217 -9.33 -9.51 6.79
CA TYR A 217 -9.30 -10.32 5.59
C TYR A 217 -7.88 -10.30 4.98
N PRO A 218 -6.97 -11.18 5.46
CA PRO A 218 -5.57 -11.13 5.06
C PRO A 218 -5.32 -11.41 3.59
N LEU A 219 -4.52 -10.55 2.95
CA LEU A 219 -4.01 -10.66 1.57
C LEU A 219 -2.51 -10.96 1.51
N THR A 220 -1.91 -11.38 2.63
CA THR A 220 -0.47 -11.59 2.81
C THR A 220 0.20 -12.44 1.73
N LEU A 221 -0.53 -13.42 1.19
CA LEU A 221 -0.03 -14.37 0.17
C LEU A 221 -0.65 -14.13 -1.21
N GLN A 222 -1.12 -12.91 -1.53
CA GLN A 222 -1.78 -12.63 -2.81
C GLN A 222 -0.84 -12.80 -4.02
N TRP A 223 0.46 -12.63 -3.80
CA TRP A 223 1.47 -12.81 -4.84
C TRP A 223 2.04 -14.24 -4.88
N LEU A 224 1.48 -15.15 -4.08
CA LEU A 224 1.73 -16.59 -4.13
C LEU A 224 0.43 -17.32 -4.53
N PRO A 225 0.20 -17.57 -5.84
CA PRO A 225 -1.07 -18.15 -6.31
C PRO A 225 -1.36 -19.53 -5.72
N THR A 226 -0.37 -20.42 -5.65
CA THR A 226 -0.49 -21.75 -5.05
C THR A 226 0.86 -22.20 -4.48
N ILE A 227 0.89 -23.25 -3.65
CA ILE A 227 2.17 -23.88 -3.28
C ILE A 227 2.88 -24.45 -4.53
N GLY A 228 2.11 -24.99 -5.49
CA GLY A 228 2.63 -25.52 -6.75
C GLY A 228 3.34 -24.46 -7.61
N TYR A 229 3.00 -23.18 -7.46
CA TYR A 229 3.70 -22.07 -8.11
C TYR A 229 5.21 -22.07 -7.79
N LEU A 230 5.60 -22.44 -6.56
CA LEU A 230 7.01 -22.53 -6.16
C LEU A 230 7.72 -23.75 -6.76
N HIS A 231 6.97 -24.77 -7.20
CA HIS A 231 7.50 -26.04 -7.70
C HIS A 231 7.73 -26.06 -9.21
N ASN A 232 7.46 -24.94 -9.90
CA ASN A 232 7.75 -24.82 -11.33
C ASN A 232 9.24 -25.13 -11.63
N PRO A 233 9.57 -25.98 -12.62
CA PRO A 233 10.97 -26.37 -12.88
C PRO A 233 11.89 -25.17 -13.14
N ALA A 234 13.06 -25.20 -12.51
CA ALA A 234 14.12 -24.22 -12.77
C ALA A 234 14.89 -24.58 -14.05
N LEU A 235 15.51 -23.57 -14.69
CA LEU A 235 16.57 -23.84 -15.67
C LEU A 235 17.71 -24.63 -15.01
N SER A 236 18.35 -25.51 -15.79
CA SER A 236 19.45 -26.31 -15.27
C SER A 236 20.66 -25.43 -14.90
N MET A 237 21.48 -25.90 -13.96
CA MET A 237 22.73 -25.20 -13.61
C MET A 237 23.67 -25.07 -14.81
N ALA A 238 23.68 -26.06 -15.71
CA ALA A 238 24.44 -25.99 -16.96
C ALA A 238 24.01 -24.79 -17.82
N GLU A 239 22.71 -24.52 -17.92
CA GLU A 239 22.18 -23.38 -18.67
C GLU A 239 22.46 -22.05 -17.98
N LYS A 240 22.21 -21.93 -16.67
CA LYS A 240 22.51 -20.71 -15.90
C LYS A 240 24.02 -20.39 -15.98
N ASN A 241 24.89 -21.38 -15.82
CA ASN A 241 26.34 -21.22 -15.95
C ASN A 241 26.77 -20.86 -17.38
N ARG A 242 26.07 -21.35 -18.41
CA ARG A 242 26.30 -20.94 -19.81
C ARG A 242 25.97 -19.46 -20.00
N TRP A 243 24.86 -18.96 -19.45
CA TRP A 243 24.53 -17.52 -19.51
C TRP A 243 25.53 -16.66 -18.76
N ARG A 244 25.98 -17.09 -17.57
CA ARG A 244 27.06 -16.42 -16.82
C ARG A 244 28.34 -16.28 -17.66
N LYS A 245 28.76 -17.36 -18.32
CA LYS A 245 29.93 -17.35 -19.24
C LYS A 245 29.75 -16.45 -20.46
N ASN A 246 28.50 -16.22 -20.89
CA ASN A 246 28.16 -15.36 -22.02
C ASN A 246 28.01 -13.88 -21.62
N GLY A 247 28.44 -13.49 -20.42
CA GLY A 247 28.53 -12.09 -19.99
C GLY A 247 27.35 -11.57 -19.15
N TYR A 248 26.42 -12.44 -18.76
CA TYR A 248 25.37 -12.06 -17.80
C TYR A 248 25.97 -11.94 -16.40
N ALA A 249 25.55 -10.94 -15.63
CA ALA A 249 25.86 -10.82 -14.20
C ALA A 249 25.29 -12.04 -13.41
N PRO A 250 25.81 -12.34 -12.19
CA PRO A 250 25.17 -13.36 -11.35
C PRO A 250 23.82 -12.88 -10.81
N VAL A 251 23.67 -11.56 -10.64
CA VAL A 251 22.51 -10.90 -10.03
C VAL A 251 21.75 -10.04 -11.02
N LEU A 252 20.42 -10.18 -11.02
CA LEU A 252 19.48 -9.31 -11.72
C LEU A 252 18.89 -8.25 -10.79
N TYR A 253 18.85 -7.00 -11.24
CA TYR A 253 18.02 -5.93 -10.68
C TYR A 253 17.03 -5.46 -11.74
N MET A 254 15.73 -5.58 -11.48
CA MET A 254 14.67 -5.26 -12.45
C MET A 254 13.63 -4.38 -11.76
N GLN A 255 13.75 -3.06 -11.90
CA GLN A 255 12.86 -2.10 -11.22
C GLN A 255 12.48 -0.94 -12.13
N SER A 256 11.20 -0.53 -12.04
CA SER A 256 10.65 0.60 -12.82
C SER A 256 10.25 1.79 -11.95
N HIS A 257 9.98 1.58 -10.66
CA HIS A 257 9.66 2.64 -9.69
C HIS A 257 10.93 2.97 -8.90
N CYS A 258 11.53 4.13 -9.13
CA CYS A 258 12.77 4.55 -8.48
C CYS A 258 12.47 5.51 -7.33
N ASP A 259 13.46 5.87 -6.53
CA ASP A 259 13.31 6.84 -5.42
C ASP A 259 12.21 6.45 -4.42
N VAL A 260 12.09 5.16 -4.09
CA VAL A 260 11.07 4.60 -3.19
C VAL A 260 11.43 4.75 -1.70
N PRO A 261 10.46 4.61 -0.75
CA PRO A 261 10.74 4.76 0.68
C PRO A 261 11.77 3.79 1.26
N SER A 262 11.90 2.58 0.71
CA SER A 262 12.95 1.63 1.11
C SER A 262 14.37 2.08 0.76
N ASP A 263 14.51 3.16 -0.04
CA ASP A 263 15.79 3.76 -0.46
C ASP A 263 16.74 2.72 -1.08
N ARG A 264 16.15 1.70 -1.72
CA ARG A 264 16.86 0.52 -2.22
C ARG A 264 17.97 0.88 -3.20
N ASP A 265 17.78 1.89 -4.05
CA ASP A 265 18.76 2.27 -5.07
C ASP A 265 20.07 2.76 -4.44
N ARG A 266 20.02 3.42 -3.28
CA ARG A 266 21.21 3.82 -2.53
C ARG A 266 22.03 2.61 -2.08
N TYR A 267 21.37 1.58 -1.57
CA TYR A 267 22.02 0.31 -1.20
C TYR A 267 22.58 -0.43 -2.41
N VAL A 268 21.79 -0.55 -3.49
CA VAL A 268 22.23 -1.25 -4.72
C VAL A 268 23.43 -0.56 -5.35
N LYS A 269 23.49 0.78 -5.34
CA LYS A 269 24.64 1.54 -5.81
C LYS A 269 25.92 1.23 -5.01
N GLU A 270 25.80 1.00 -3.70
CA GLU A 270 26.93 0.56 -2.88
C GLU A 270 27.34 -0.88 -3.20
N LEU A 271 26.36 -1.78 -3.33
CA LEU A 271 26.59 -3.19 -3.66
C LEU A 271 27.27 -3.37 -5.03
N MET A 272 26.91 -2.57 -6.02
CA MET A 272 27.51 -2.58 -7.37
C MET A 272 29.02 -2.29 -7.39
N LYS A 273 29.58 -1.72 -6.32
CA LYS A 273 31.04 -1.53 -6.21
C LYS A 273 31.80 -2.85 -5.94
N HIS A 274 31.10 -3.87 -5.48
CA HIS A 274 31.67 -5.14 -5.04
C HIS A 274 31.13 -6.35 -5.81
N LEU A 275 30.03 -6.19 -6.54
CA LEU A 275 29.34 -7.26 -7.24
C LEU A 275 28.83 -6.78 -8.60
N GLU A 276 29.04 -7.59 -9.64
CA GLU A 276 28.40 -7.35 -10.93
C GLU A 276 26.89 -7.53 -10.79
N ILE A 277 26.11 -6.54 -11.23
CA ILE A 277 24.64 -6.59 -11.21
C ILE A 277 24.16 -6.07 -12.55
N ASP A 278 23.37 -6.87 -13.26
CA ASP A 278 22.69 -6.40 -14.46
C ASP A 278 21.38 -5.72 -14.04
N SER A 279 21.25 -4.44 -14.37
CA SER A 279 20.12 -3.60 -14.01
C SER A 279 19.34 -3.19 -15.25
N TYR A 280 18.07 -3.56 -15.27
CA TYR A 280 17.10 -3.26 -16.32
C TYR A 280 15.90 -2.50 -15.73
N GLY A 281 14.97 -2.06 -16.59
CA GLY A 281 13.88 -1.17 -16.21
C GLY A 281 14.31 0.30 -16.23
N GLN A 282 13.78 1.09 -15.29
CA GLN A 282 14.03 2.53 -15.22
C GLN A 282 15.10 2.91 -14.20
N CYS A 283 15.32 2.09 -13.18
CA CYS A 283 16.26 2.40 -12.10
C CYS A 283 17.65 1.85 -12.41
N MET A 284 18.68 2.68 -12.23
CA MET A 284 20.11 2.43 -12.50
C MET A 284 20.47 2.09 -13.96
N LYS A 285 19.67 1.27 -14.65
CA LYS A 285 19.66 0.96 -16.09
C LYS A 285 21.06 0.88 -16.73
N ASN A 286 21.86 -0.09 -16.28
CA ASN A 286 23.21 -0.32 -16.82
C ASN A 286 23.24 -1.36 -17.96
N ARG A 287 22.09 -1.97 -18.28
CA ARG A 287 21.88 -2.87 -19.41
C ARG A 287 20.65 -2.46 -20.22
N GLU A 288 20.65 -2.83 -21.50
CA GLU A 288 19.49 -2.72 -22.39
C GLU A 288 18.74 -4.05 -22.42
N HIS A 289 17.40 -3.99 -22.48
CA HIS A 289 16.60 -5.18 -22.63
C HIS A 289 16.96 -5.92 -23.94
N PRO A 290 16.92 -7.26 -23.97
CA PRO A 290 17.24 -8.03 -25.18
C PRO A 290 16.36 -7.70 -26.38
N ASN A 291 15.16 -7.16 -26.15
CA ASN A 291 14.27 -6.65 -27.16
C ASN A 291 13.28 -5.63 -26.57
N LYS A 292 12.64 -4.88 -27.47
CA LYS A 292 11.69 -3.81 -27.12
C LYS A 292 10.43 -4.29 -26.38
N ARG A 293 10.01 -5.55 -26.53
CA ARG A 293 8.83 -6.05 -25.80
C ARG A 293 9.09 -6.14 -24.31
N LEU A 294 10.30 -6.55 -23.93
CA LEU A 294 10.71 -6.63 -22.52
C LEU A 294 10.89 -5.26 -21.85
N GLU A 295 10.89 -4.17 -22.62
CA GLU A 295 10.86 -2.80 -22.07
C GLU A 295 9.46 -2.41 -21.57
N ASP A 296 8.40 -3.06 -22.06
CA ASP A 296 7.03 -2.83 -21.61
C ASP A 296 6.84 -3.47 -20.23
N THR A 297 6.53 -2.64 -19.24
CA THR A 297 6.30 -3.09 -17.86
C THR A 297 5.10 -4.02 -17.73
N SER A 298 4.17 -4.01 -18.70
CA SER A 298 3.05 -4.95 -18.75
C SER A 298 3.51 -6.41 -18.87
N THR A 299 4.65 -6.66 -19.54
CA THR A 299 5.22 -8.01 -19.66
C THR A 299 5.70 -8.54 -18.31
N ALA A 300 6.21 -7.66 -17.45
CA ALA A 300 6.61 -8.02 -16.10
C ALA A 300 5.42 -8.26 -15.17
N THR A 301 4.38 -7.42 -15.25
CA THR A 301 3.19 -7.53 -14.38
C THR A 301 2.27 -8.69 -14.74
N THR A 302 2.27 -9.14 -15.99
CA THR A 302 1.43 -10.26 -16.48
C THR A 302 2.15 -11.62 -16.50
N GLU A 303 3.36 -11.71 -15.97
CA GLU A 303 4.22 -12.91 -16.05
C GLU A 303 4.37 -13.44 -17.49
N ASP A 304 4.61 -12.54 -18.44
CA ASP A 304 4.76 -12.90 -19.85
C ASP A 304 5.83 -14.01 -20.02
N PRO A 305 5.56 -15.07 -20.82
CA PRO A 305 6.49 -16.19 -20.96
C PRO A 305 7.89 -15.81 -21.44
N GLU A 306 8.04 -14.78 -22.28
CA GLU A 306 9.35 -14.29 -22.73
C GLU A 306 10.08 -13.57 -21.59
N PHE A 307 9.37 -12.75 -20.82
CA PHE A 307 9.91 -12.09 -19.63
C PHE A 307 10.37 -13.11 -18.59
N MET A 308 9.55 -14.13 -18.32
CA MET A 308 9.87 -15.21 -17.39
C MET A 308 11.08 -16.03 -17.87
N ALA A 309 11.14 -16.39 -19.15
CA ALA A 309 12.28 -17.11 -19.73
C ALA A 309 13.58 -16.28 -19.72
N PHE A 310 13.50 -14.96 -19.90
CA PHE A 310 14.64 -14.07 -19.83
C PHE A 310 15.18 -13.96 -18.40
N THR A 311 14.30 -13.69 -17.44
CA THR A 311 14.68 -13.48 -16.04
C THR A 311 15.15 -14.78 -15.35
N ALA A 312 14.68 -15.95 -15.79
CA ALA A 312 15.14 -17.27 -15.32
C ALA A 312 16.64 -17.54 -15.54
N ARG A 313 17.31 -16.81 -16.43
CA ARG A 313 18.73 -16.99 -16.76
C ARG A 313 19.67 -16.66 -15.59
N TYR A 314 19.24 -15.79 -14.69
CA TYR A 314 20.03 -15.34 -13.55
C TYR A 314 19.97 -16.33 -12.39
N LYS A 315 21.06 -16.43 -11.61
CA LYS A 315 21.10 -17.25 -10.38
C LYS A 315 20.43 -16.52 -9.22
N PHE A 316 20.59 -15.20 -9.14
CA PHE A 316 20.11 -14.37 -8.04
C PHE A 316 19.32 -13.17 -8.56
N HIS A 317 18.30 -12.75 -7.82
CA HIS A 317 17.51 -11.54 -8.11
C HIS A 317 17.49 -10.66 -6.87
N LEU A 318 17.77 -9.36 -7.02
CA LEU A 318 17.55 -8.38 -5.95
C LEU A 318 16.05 -8.14 -5.78
N ALA A 319 15.48 -8.80 -4.77
CA ALA A 319 14.07 -8.76 -4.41
C ALA A 319 13.83 -7.70 -3.32
N MET A 320 13.95 -6.44 -3.69
CA MET A 320 13.82 -5.31 -2.76
C MET A 320 12.46 -4.63 -2.92
N GLU A 321 11.65 -4.63 -1.87
CA GLU A 321 10.31 -4.04 -1.86
C GLU A 321 10.36 -2.50 -1.92
N ASN A 322 9.25 -1.87 -2.29
CA ASN A 322 9.16 -0.41 -2.33
C ASN A 322 9.17 0.22 -0.91
N ALA A 323 8.69 -0.52 0.09
CA ALA A 323 8.69 -0.12 1.49
C ALA A 323 9.02 -1.32 2.39
N ILE A 324 9.50 -1.02 3.60
CA ILE A 324 9.81 -2.01 4.64
C ILE A 324 8.61 -2.08 5.59
N CYS A 325 7.85 -3.16 5.55
CA CYS A 325 6.67 -3.33 6.40
C CYS A 325 6.36 -4.81 6.62
N ALA A 326 5.92 -5.17 7.83
CA ALA A 326 5.55 -6.54 8.16
C ALA A 326 4.52 -7.08 7.17
N ASP A 327 4.75 -8.30 6.70
CA ASP A 327 3.91 -9.05 5.76
C ASP A 327 3.70 -8.42 4.36
N TYR A 328 4.28 -7.26 4.07
CA TYR A 328 4.31 -6.70 2.72
C TYR A 328 5.33 -7.46 1.86
N MET A 329 4.82 -8.41 1.07
CA MET A 329 5.60 -9.29 0.20
C MET A 329 4.96 -9.36 -1.18
N THR A 330 5.72 -9.02 -2.22
CA THR A 330 5.19 -8.87 -3.57
C THR A 330 5.75 -9.91 -4.54
N GLU A 331 5.41 -9.78 -5.83
CA GLU A 331 5.97 -10.59 -6.90
C GLU A 331 7.50 -10.52 -6.95
N LYS A 332 8.12 -9.46 -6.39
CA LYS A 332 9.58 -9.32 -6.29
C LYS A 332 10.20 -10.46 -5.49
N LEU A 333 9.52 -10.94 -4.45
CA LEU A 333 9.92 -12.09 -3.65
C LEU A 333 9.60 -13.41 -4.34
N TRP A 334 8.36 -13.58 -4.79
CA TRP A 334 7.85 -14.88 -5.23
C TRP A 334 8.27 -15.26 -6.64
N ARG A 335 8.39 -14.30 -7.57
CA ARG A 335 8.75 -14.56 -8.98
C ARG A 335 10.15 -15.19 -9.12
N PRO A 336 11.22 -14.68 -8.48
CA PRO A 336 12.52 -15.35 -8.56
C PRO A 336 12.45 -16.79 -8.04
N MET A 337 11.68 -17.04 -6.97
CA MET A 337 11.51 -18.40 -6.42
C MET A 337 10.81 -19.33 -7.41
N HIS A 338 9.74 -18.85 -8.05
CA HIS A 338 9.06 -19.57 -9.12
C HIS A 338 10.02 -19.94 -10.26
N LEU A 339 10.87 -19.01 -10.68
CA LEU A 339 11.86 -19.20 -11.75
C LEU A 339 13.09 -20.02 -11.35
N GLY A 340 13.22 -20.38 -10.06
CA GLY A 340 14.39 -21.07 -9.52
C GLY A 340 15.64 -20.19 -9.53
N ALA A 341 15.47 -18.92 -9.20
CA ALA A 341 16.53 -18.01 -8.76
C ALA A 341 16.40 -17.79 -7.24
N ILE A 342 17.50 -17.38 -6.60
CA ILE A 342 17.51 -17.06 -5.17
C ILE A 342 17.18 -15.58 -5.01
N PRO A 343 16.09 -15.20 -4.31
CA PRO A 343 15.84 -13.82 -3.93
C PRO A 343 16.89 -13.35 -2.93
N ILE A 344 17.55 -12.23 -3.23
CA ILE A 344 18.31 -11.42 -2.28
C ILE A 344 17.34 -10.36 -1.78
N TYR A 345 16.76 -10.59 -0.61
CA TYR A 345 15.53 -9.96 -0.17
C TYR A 345 15.75 -8.83 0.83
N ARG A 346 14.97 -7.75 0.66
CA ARG A 346 14.76 -6.69 1.66
C ARG A 346 13.36 -6.13 1.52
N GLY A 347 12.57 -6.20 2.59
CA GLY A 347 11.15 -5.83 2.56
C GLY A 347 10.50 -6.10 3.90
N SER A 348 9.66 -7.12 3.98
CA SER A 348 9.01 -7.54 5.21
C SER A 348 10.00 -8.11 6.25
N PRO A 349 10.04 -7.57 7.49
CA PRO A 349 10.79 -8.18 8.59
C PRO A 349 10.27 -9.57 9.00
N SER A 350 9.00 -9.86 8.73
CA SER A 350 8.34 -11.13 9.04
C SER A 350 8.40 -12.15 7.89
N VAL A 351 9.13 -11.85 6.80
CA VAL A 351 9.21 -12.70 5.60
C VAL A 351 9.61 -14.15 5.89
N ARG A 352 10.46 -14.38 6.89
CA ARG A 352 10.94 -15.72 7.27
C ARG A 352 9.82 -16.65 7.70
N ASP A 353 8.74 -16.11 8.29
CA ASP A 353 7.56 -16.89 8.69
C ASP A 353 6.86 -17.50 7.48
N TRP A 354 7.02 -16.92 6.30
CA TRP A 354 6.31 -17.28 5.07
C TRP A 354 7.17 -18.05 4.08
N MET A 355 8.44 -18.24 4.36
CA MET A 355 9.34 -18.96 3.47
C MET A 355 9.02 -20.45 3.44
N PRO A 356 9.10 -21.13 2.28
CA PRO A 356 8.73 -22.53 2.16
C PRO A 356 9.58 -23.45 3.04
N ASN A 357 10.80 -23.03 3.38
CA ASN A 357 11.69 -23.63 4.37
C ASN A 357 12.71 -22.57 4.86
N ASN A 358 13.68 -22.97 5.68
CA ASN A 358 14.70 -22.06 6.23
C ASN A 358 15.80 -21.64 5.23
N HIS A 359 15.82 -22.20 4.02
CA HIS A 359 16.88 -22.01 3.02
C HIS A 359 16.26 -21.77 1.65
N SER A 360 15.66 -20.59 1.46
CA SER A 360 15.03 -20.21 0.18
C SER A 360 15.32 -18.78 -0.27
N ILE A 361 15.83 -17.93 0.62
CA ILE A 361 16.16 -16.52 0.35
C ILE A 361 17.46 -16.14 1.05
N ILE A 362 18.10 -15.07 0.58
CA ILE A 362 19.22 -14.41 1.23
C ILE A 362 18.71 -13.08 1.77
N MET A 363 18.74 -12.88 3.09
CA MET A 363 18.29 -11.63 3.70
C MET A 363 19.42 -10.60 3.67
N ILE A 364 19.18 -9.44 3.07
CA ILE A 364 20.17 -8.36 3.00
C ILE A 364 20.62 -7.91 4.40
N ASP A 365 19.68 -7.83 5.35
CA ASP A 365 19.93 -7.32 6.69
C ASP A 365 20.73 -8.30 7.59
N ASP A 366 21.06 -9.52 7.10
CA ASP A 366 21.92 -10.48 7.81
C ASP A 366 23.42 -10.18 7.63
N PHE A 367 23.79 -9.23 6.79
CA PHE A 367 25.17 -8.89 6.45
C PHE A 367 25.55 -7.51 7.00
N ALA A 368 26.76 -7.37 7.55
CA ALA A 368 27.18 -6.10 8.16
C ALA A 368 27.50 -5.02 7.11
N SER A 369 27.77 -5.42 5.86
CA SER A 369 28.01 -4.48 4.76
C SER A 369 27.63 -5.06 3.39
N PRO A 370 27.38 -4.21 2.37
CA PRO A 370 27.20 -4.66 0.99
C PRO A 370 28.37 -5.49 0.45
N LYS A 371 29.59 -5.24 0.94
CA LYS A 371 30.79 -6.01 0.57
C LYS A 371 30.71 -7.46 1.06
N GLU A 372 30.31 -7.69 2.31
CA GLU A 372 30.14 -9.05 2.86
C GLU A 372 29.03 -9.81 2.14
N LEU A 373 27.91 -9.15 1.83
CA LEU A 373 26.86 -9.72 1.00
C LEU A 373 27.40 -10.13 -0.39
N ALA A 374 28.20 -9.27 -1.02
CA ALA A 374 28.82 -9.57 -2.32
C ALA A 374 29.75 -10.79 -2.25
N GLU A 375 30.60 -10.88 -1.22
CA GLU A 375 31.51 -12.02 -1.01
C GLU A 375 30.74 -13.34 -0.81
N PHE A 376 29.64 -13.29 -0.06
CA PHE A 376 28.75 -14.43 0.13
C PHE A 376 28.09 -14.87 -1.19
N ILE A 377 27.53 -13.93 -1.96
CA ILE A 377 26.91 -14.21 -3.26
C ILE A 377 27.93 -14.81 -4.22
N MET A 378 29.15 -14.28 -4.29
CA MET A 378 30.20 -14.80 -5.18
C MET A 378 30.65 -16.22 -4.78
N THR A 379 30.73 -16.50 -3.48
CA THR A 379 30.99 -17.86 -2.99
C THR A 379 29.90 -18.82 -3.47
N LEU A 380 28.63 -18.42 -3.31
CA LEU A 380 27.48 -19.23 -3.71
C LEU A 380 27.32 -19.34 -5.24
N ASP A 381 27.66 -18.31 -6.03
CA ASP A 381 27.67 -18.35 -7.49
C ASP A 381 28.69 -19.37 -8.02
N SER A 382 29.79 -19.56 -7.30
CA SER A 382 30.87 -20.48 -7.67
C SER A 382 30.64 -21.94 -7.28
N ASP A 383 29.69 -22.21 -6.38
CA ASP A 383 29.40 -23.55 -5.85
C ASP A 383 27.95 -23.95 -6.15
N ASP A 384 27.78 -24.70 -7.24
CA ASP A 384 26.47 -25.17 -7.69
C ASP A 384 25.78 -26.08 -6.65
N GLU A 385 26.53 -26.84 -5.84
CA GLU A 385 25.94 -27.72 -4.82
C GLU A 385 25.34 -26.90 -3.69
N GLN A 386 26.05 -25.88 -3.20
CA GLN A 386 25.53 -24.97 -2.18
C GLN A 386 24.37 -24.13 -2.73
N TYR A 387 24.46 -23.67 -3.98
CA TYR A 387 23.39 -22.94 -4.64
C TYR A 387 22.09 -23.76 -4.68
N LEU A 388 22.19 -25.05 -5.05
CA LEU A 388 21.02 -25.93 -5.18
C LEU A 388 20.33 -26.22 -3.85
N LYS A 389 21.02 -26.07 -2.70
CA LYS A 389 20.37 -26.17 -1.37
C LYS A 389 19.29 -25.13 -1.18
N TYR A 390 19.49 -23.91 -1.70
CA TYR A 390 18.48 -22.85 -1.64
C TYR A 390 17.24 -23.13 -2.51
N LEU A 391 17.33 -24.10 -3.44
CA LEU A 391 16.22 -24.48 -4.32
C LEU A 391 15.57 -25.81 -3.92
N GLU A 392 15.90 -26.36 -2.74
CA GLU A 392 15.32 -27.61 -2.26
C GLU A 392 13.80 -27.56 -2.13
N TYR A 393 13.23 -26.38 -1.84
CA TYR A 393 11.78 -26.19 -1.75
C TYR A 393 11.04 -26.51 -3.06
N LYS A 394 11.73 -26.54 -4.20
CA LYS A 394 11.14 -26.89 -5.51
C LYS A 394 10.91 -28.38 -5.68
N LYS A 395 11.56 -29.23 -4.87
CA LYS A 395 11.37 -30.69 -4.91
C LYS A 395 10.06 -31.08 -4.21
N PRO A 396 9.42 -32.18 -4.60
CA PRO A 396 8.28 -32.73 -3.84
C PRO A 396 8.63 -32.88 -2.36
N GLY A 397 7.80 -32.31 -1.48
CA GLY A 397 8.03 -32.32 -0.03
C GLY A 397 9.10 -31.34 0.48
N GLY A 398 9.71 -30.51 -0.38
CA GLY A 398 10.71 -29.53 0.01
C GLY A 398 10.13 -28.28 0.72
N THR A 399 8.84 -28.03 0.54
CA THR A 399 8.09 -27.02 1.32
C THR A 399 7.69 -27.63 2.66
N THR A 400 8.39 -27.26 3.73
CA THR A 400 8.22 -27.85 5.08
C THR A 400 7.59 -26.89 6.08
N ASN A 401 7.47 -25.61 5.75
CA ASN A 401 6.86 -24.62 6.64
C ASN A 401 5.35 -24.86 6.80
N THR A 402 4.95 -25.38 7.96
CA THR A 402 3.56 -25.71 8.27
C THR A 402 2.68 -24.48 8.43
N PHE A 403 3.23 -23.34 8.86
CA PHE A 403 2.47 -22.09 8.95
C PHE A 403 2.05 -21.64 7.54
N LEU A 404 3.00 -21.54 6.60
CA LEU A 404 2.71 -21.25 5.19
C LEU A 404 1.66 -22.20 4.60
N LEU A 405 1.85 -23.52 4.78
CA LEU A 405 0.95 -24.54 4.25
C LEU A 405 -0.47 -24.40 4.80
N SER A 406 -0.61 -24.23 6.12
CA SER A 406 -1.91 -24.08 6.76
C SER A 406 -2.62 -22.77 6.41
N SER A 407 -1.86 -21.70 6.19
CA SER A 407 -2.40 -20.40 5.75
C SER A 407 -2.91 -20.47 4.32
N MET A 408 -2.19 -21.17 3.43
CA MET A 408 -2.66 -21.42 2.04
C MET A 408 -3.89 -22.33 1.99
N GLU A 409 -3.98 -23.33 2.87
CA GLU A 409 -5.15 -24.22 2.95
C GLU A 409 -6.42 -23.50 3.43
N LYS A 410 -6.29 -22.59 4.41
CA LYS A 410 -7.41 -21.81 4.97
C LYS A 410 -7.85 -20.64 4.08
N ARG A 411 -7.08 -20.30 3.04
CA ARG A 411 -7.34 -19.15 2.18
C ARG A 411 -8.58 -19.39 1.33
N GLU A 412 -9.60 -18.56 1.49
CA GLU A 412 -10.90 -18.71 0.80
C GLU A 412 -10.97 -18.04 -0.58
N TRP A 413 -9.94 -17.28 -0.95
CA TRP A 413 -9.83 -16.58 -2.23
C TRP A 413 -8.65 -17.10 -3.05
N GLY A 414 -8.78 -16.96 -4.37
CA GLY A 414 -7.79 -17.39 -5.36
C GLY A 414 -7.22 -16.25 -6.19
N VAL A 415 -6.13 -16.55 -6.90
CA VAL A 415 -5.45 -15.64 -7.81
C VAL A 415 -5.43 -16.32 -9.18
N ASN A 416 -6.13 -15.76 -10.16
CA ASN A 416 -6.37 -16.40 -11.47
C ASN A 416 -6.97 -17.82 -11.37
N ASP A 417 -7.67 -18.13 -10.27
CA ASP A 417 -8.33 -19.40 -10.04
C ASP A 417 -9.83 -19.24 -10.23
N MET A 418 -10.36 -19.83 -11.31
CA MET A 418 -11.79 -19.77 -11.63
C MET A 418 -12.67 -20.59 -10.67
N THR A 419 -12.08 -21.45 -9.84
CA THR A 419 -12.80 -22.28 -8.86
C THR A 419 -13.00 -21.59 -7.52
N ALA A 420 -12.31 -20.47 -7.29
CA ALA A 420 -12.39 -19.66 -6.08
C ALA A 420 -12.82 -18.21 -6.42
N PRO A 421 -13.42 -17.48 -5.47
CA PRO A 421 -13.59 -16.04 -5.65
C PRO A 421 -12.22 -15.37 -5.76
N ASN A 422 -12.10 -14.35 -6.60
CA ASN A 422 -10.96 -13.44 -6.51
C ASN A 422 -11.01 -12.69 -5.16
N TYR A 423 -9.88 -12.15 -4.71
CA TYR A 423 -9.78 -11.49 -3.40
C TYR A 423 -10.67 -10.24 -3.24
N LEU A 424 -10.98 -9.51 -4.33
CA LEU A 424 -11.89 -8.36 -4.29
C LEU A 424 -13.32 -8.83 -3.99
N ASN A 425 -13.83 -9.78 -4.78
CA ASN A 425 -15.17 -10.35 -4.59
C ASN A 425 -15.28 -11.06 -3.23
N GLY A 426 -14.21 -11.75 -2.82
CA GLY A 426 -14.12 -12.38 -1.51
C GLY A 426 -14.23 -11.36 -0.38
N PHE A 427 -13.51 -10.23 -0.45
CA PHE A 427 -13.61 -9.15 0.53
C PHE A 427 -15.00 -8.48 0.54
N GLU A 428 -15.62 -8.24 -0.62
CA GLU A 428 -17.01 -7.74 -0.68
C GLU A 428 -17.96 -8.68 0.07
N CYS A 429 -17.80 -9.99 -0.12
CA CYS A 429 -18.62 -10.97 0.55
C CYS A 429 -18.34 -11.08 2.05
N PHE A 430 -17.08 -10.97 2.46
CA PHE A 430 -16.70 -10.85 3.85
C PHE A 430 -17.40 -9.67 4.52
N VAL A 431 -17.33 -8.47 3.92
CA VAL A 431 -17.99 -7.27 4.43
C VAL A 431 -19.50 -7.47 4.48
N CYS A 432 -20.10 -8.07 3.45
CA CYS A 432 -21.53 -8.36 3.42
C CYS A 432 -21.99 -9.24 4.58
N ASP A 433 -21.28 -10.34 4.82
CA ASP A 433 -21.61 -11.31 5.85
C ASP A 433 -21.39 -10.75 7.25
N LYS A 434 -20.34 -9.95 7.45
CA LYS A 434 -20.09 -9.23 8.71
C LYS A 434 -21.18 -8.20 8.99
N GLU A 435 -21.57 -7.41 8.00
CA GLU A 435 -22.62 -6.39 8.17
C GLU A 435 -23.99 -7.00 8.46
N ASN A 436 -24.37 -8.08 7.77
CA ASN A 436 -25.60 -8.79 8.08
C ASN A 436 -25.59 -9.39 9.49
N SER A 437 -24.44 -9.93 9.94
CA SER A 437 -24.26 -10.44 11.29
C SER A 437 -24.39 -9.32 12.34
N ARG A 438 -23.76 -8.17 12.12
CA ARG A 438 -23.86 -6.97 12.97
C ARG A 438 -25.31 -6.49 13.09
N ILE A 439 -26.02 -6.35 11.97
CA ILE A 439 -27.43 -5.93 11.94
C ILE A 439 -28.31 -6.91 12.72
N LYS A 440 -28.06 -8.22 12.60
CA LYS A 440 -28.80 -9.25 13.34
C LYS A 440 -28.54 -9.15 14.85
N ALA A 441 -27.28 -8.93 15.26
CA ALA A 441 -26.91 -8.73 16.66
C ALA A 441 -27.60 -7.48 17.24
N GLU A 442 -27.54 -6.34 16.54
CA GLU A 442 -28.21 -5.10 16.96
C GLU A 442 -29.73 -5.25 17.09
N LYS A 443 -30.38 -5.93 16.14
CA LYS A 443 -31.82 -6.21 16.21
C LYS A 443 -32.17 -7.11 17.39
N THR A 444 -31.32 -8.09 17.69
CA THR A 444 -31.52 -9.00 18.83
C THR A 444 -31.37 -8.25 20.14
N TYR A 445 -30.34 -7.41 20.26
CA TYR A 445 -30.11 -6.52 21.39
C TYR A 445 -31.29 -5.56 21.63
N LYS A 446 -31.79 -4.88 20.58
CA LYS A 446 -32.96 -3.99 20.68
C LYS A 446 -34.24 -4.71 21.11
N LYS A 447 -34.34 -6.03 20.87
CA LYS A 447 -35.49 -6.86 21.27
C LYS A 447 -35.32 -7.43 22.68
N SER A 448 -34.09 -7.71 23.12
CA SER A 448 -33.83 -8.11 24.49
C SER A 448 -34.07 -6.90 25.39
N GLN A 449 -35.19 -6.87 26.11
CA GLN A 449 -35.46 -5.85 27.14
C GLN A 449 -34.48 -5.92 28.35
N GLN A 450 -33.52 -6.84 28.32
CA GLN A 450 -32.53 -7.03 29.36
C GLN A 450 -31.34 -6.10 29.08
N GLY A 451 -30.94 -5.32 30.09
CA GLY A 451 -29.86 -4.33 30.04
C GLY A 451 -28.46 -4.91 29.88
N GLY A 452 -28.25 -5.76 28.87
CA GLY A 452 -26.91 -6.10 28.39
C GLY A 452 -26.23 -4.90 27.73
N ALA A 453 -24.93 -5.01 27.46
CA ALA A 453 -24.25 -4.03 26.63
C ALA A 453 -24.66 -4.18 25.16
N ALA A 454 -24.73 -3.06 24.43
CA ALA A 454 -24.83 -3.10 22.98
C ALA A 454 -23.60 -3.82 22.39
N PRO A 455 -23.71 -4.49 21.23
CA PRO A 455 -22.55 -5.04 20.55
C PRO A 455 -21.49 -3.95 20.32
N GLU A 456 -20.26 -4.20 20.73
CA GLU A 456 -19.16 -3.25 20.52
C GLU A 456 -18.89 -3.07 19.02
N PRO A 457 -18.66 -1.84 18.54
CA PRO A 457 -18.23 -1.61 17.19
C PRO A 457 -16.87 -2.27 16.95
N HIS A 458 -16.76 -3.07 15.89
CA HIS A 458 -15.48 -3.60 15.44
C HIS A 458 -14.68 -2.49 14.77
N ILE A 459 -13.42 -2.27 15.17
CA ILE A 459 -12.53 -1.23 14.65
C ILE A 459 -11.18 -1.88 14.38
N ALA A 460 -10.55 -1.53 13.25
CA ALA A 460 -9.25 -2.03 12.88
C ALA A 460 -8.17 -1.67 13.91
N ASP A 461 -7.25 -2.60 14.17
CA ASP A 461 -6.10 -2.35 15.02
C ASP A 461 -4.96 -1.67 14.24
N PHE A 462 -3.99 -1.10 14.95
CA PHE A 462 -2.76 -0.57 14.36
C PHE A 462 -2.04 -1.60 13.49
N ASN A 463 -1.93 -2.85 13.96
CA ASN A 463 -1.18 -3.91 13.29
C ASN A 463 -1.82 -4.39 11.96
N HIS A 464 -3.03 -3.93 11.61
CA HIS A 464 -3.64 -4.21 10.30
C HIS A 464 -2.86 -3.55 9.15
N MET A 465 -2.08 -2.49 9.41
CA MET A 465 -1.24 -1.82 8.39
C MET A 465 0.03 -1.18 8.95
N GLY A 466 0.21 -1.05 10.26
CA GLY A 466 1.16 -0.17 10.96
C GLY A 466 2.61 -0.26 10.52
N CYS A 467 2.92 0.30 9.34
CA CYS A 467 4.24 0.28 8.75
C CYS A 467 5.12 1.34 9.41
N PRO A 468 6.38 1.01 9.70
CA PRO A 468 7.29 1.97 10.32
C PRO A 468 7.62 3.13 9.38
N MET A 469 8.14 4.20 9.98
CA MET A 469 8.72 5.32 9.24
C MET A 469 9.84 4.82 8.30
N PRO A 470 9.93 5.35 7.06
CA PRO A 470 11.00 5.03 6.14
C PRO A 470 12.39 5.22 6.75
N THR A 471 13.29 4.29 6.45
CA THR A 471 14.70 4.34 6.85
C THR A 471 15.60 4.29 5.63
N PRO A 472 16.78 4.93 5.66
CA PRO A 472 17.73 4.84 4.56
C PRO A 472 18.10 3.41 4.19
N GLY A 473 18.38 3.22 2.91
CA GLY A 473 18.79 1.95 2.34
C GLY A 473 20.22 1.62 2.76
N PHE A 474 21.04 2.63 2.98
CA PHE A 474 22.42 2.48 3.43
C PHE A 474 22.84 3.69 4.26
N GLY A 475 23.64 3.45 5.29
CA GLY A 475 24.05 4.48 6.26
C GLY A 475 22.95 4.88 7.22
N SER A 476 23.14 6.00 7.91
CA SER A 476 22.18 6.55 8.87
C SER A 476 21.42 7.76 8.33
N ALA A 477 20.23 8.02 8.87
CA ALA A 477 19.43 9.20 8.48
C ALA A 477 20.12 10.53 8.86
N GLN A 478 21.08 10.49 9.79
CA GLN A 478 21.90 11.62 10.20
C GLN A 478 23.04 11.92 9.22
N GLU A 479 23.53 10.90 8.49
CA GLU A 479 24.55 11.07 7.44
C GLU A 479 23.97 11.64 6.15
N ILE A 480 22.65 11.51 5.94
CA ILE A 480 21.96 12.03 4.77
C ILE A 480 21.66 13.52 4.95
N PRO A 481 22.15 14.40 4.04
CA PRO A 481 21.86 15.83 4.08
C PRO A 481 20.36 16.11 4.11
N GLU A 482 19.95 17.16 4.83
CA GLU A 482 18.53 17.56 4.85
C GLU A 482 17.99 17.87 3.45
N SER A 483 18.83 18.33 2.51
CA SER A 483 18.43 18.60 1.13
C SER A 483 18.28 17.36 0.24
N ASP A 484 18.56 16.15 0.74
CA ASP A 484 18.38 14.92 -0.01
C ASP A 484 16.88 14.69 -0.30
N SER A 485 16.55 14.40 -1.56
CA SER A 485 15.17 14.29 -2.02
C SER A 485 14.40 13.16 -1.34
N TRP A 486 15.06 12.05 -1.01
CA TRP A 486 14.42 10.93 -0.30
C TRP A 486 13.92 11.38 1.07
N LYS A 487 14.75 12.16 1.79
CA LYS A 487 14.45 12.64 3.13
C LYS A 487 13.31 13.67 3.11
N GLN A 488 13.37 14.62 2.17
CA GLN A 488 12.33 15.64 2.00
C GLN A 488 10.99 15.03 1.56
N MET A 489 11.00 14.00 0.72
CA MET A 489 9.77 13.40 0.22
C MET A 489 9.14 12.45 1.24
N TRP A 490 9.86 11.39 1.63
CA TRP A 490 9.23 10.28 2.33
C TRP A 490 9.05 10.49 3.82
N LEU A 491 9.98 11.18 4.49
CA LEU A 491 9.79 11.49 5.92
C LEU A 491 8.70 12.54 6.11
N GLN A 492 8.64 13.53 5.22
CA GLN A 492 7.60 14.55 5.25
C GLN A 492 6.23 13.94 4.97
N ASP A 493 6.09 13.13 3.93
CA ASP A 493 4.82 12.49 3.58
C ASP A 493 4.31 11.55 4.68
N TYR A 494 5.22 10.77 5.30
CA TYR A 494 4.90 9.93 6.45
C TYR A 494 4.28 10.74 7.59
N TRP A 495 4.90 11.84 8.02
CA TRP A 495 4.40 12.63 9.14
C TRP A 495 3.20 13.53 8.79
N GLN A 496 3.15 14.07 7.58
CA GLN A 496 1.98 14.80 7.09
C GLN A 496 0.75 13.90 7.05
N SER A 497 0.93 12.63 6.68
CA SER A 497 -0.15 11.63 6.69
C SER A 497 -0.70 11.32 8.09
N PHE A 498 0.14 11.38 9.13
CA PHE A 498 -0.35 11.31 10.51
C PHE A 498 -1.31 12.45 10.82
N ASP A 499 -0.93 13.70 10.47
CA ASP A 499 -1.77 14.88 10.70
C ASP A 499 -3.09 14.80 9.92
N GLN A 500 -3.07 14.24 8.71
CA GLN A 500 -4.28 14.00 7.92
C GLN A 500 -5.24 13.01 8.61
N GLY A 501 -4.71 11.94 9.21
CA GLY A 501 -5.51 10.98 9.99
C GLY A 501 -6.15 11.62 11.23
N GLU A 502 -5.39 12.43 11.96
CA GLU A 502 -5.88 13.19 13.12
C GLU A 502 -6.97 14.20 12.73
N ALA A 503 -6.73 14.98 11.68
CA ALA A 503 -7.68 15.99 11.20
C ALA A 503 -9.01 15.36 10.78
N LEU A 504 -8.99 14.27 10.01
CA LEU A 504 -10.20 13.56 9.62
C LEU A 504 -10.92 12.92 10.82
N THR A 505 -10.16 12.34 11.76
CA THR A 505 -10.73 11.81 13.01
C THR A 505 -11.48 12.88 13.78
N ALA A 506 -10.88 14.07 13.92
CA ALA A 506 -11.51 15.21 14.58
C ALA A 506 -12.75 15.72 13.83
N MET A 507 -12.74 15.75 12.50
CA MET A 507 -13.92 16.10 11.68
C MET A 507 -15.08 15.13 11.94
N ILE A 508 -14.81 13.82 11.96
CA ILE A 508 -15.82 12.79 12.23
C ILE A 508 -16.38 12.96 13.65
N GLN A 509 -15.53 13.14 14.65
CA GLN A 509 -15.96 13.34 16.04
C GLN A 509 -16.84 14.59 16.23
N ARG A 510 -16.58 15.65 15.46
CA ARG A 510 -17.37 16.89 15.49
C ARG A 510 -18.59 16.85 14.55
N ASN A 511 -18.92 15.69 13.96
CA ASN A 511 -20.01 15.54 12.99
C ASN A 511 -19.92 16.56 11.82
N GLU A 512 -18.69 16.86 11.38
CA GLU A 512 -18.47 17.76 10.26
C GLU A 512 -19.10 17.19 8.99
N THR A 513 -19.68 18.07 8.16
CA THR A 513 -20.35 17.70 6.91
C THR A 513 -19.66 18.31 5.69
N ASN A 514 -18.87 19.38 5.89
CA ASN A 514 -18.15 20.05 4.83
C ASN A 514 -16.69 19.55 4.74
N GLN A 515 -16.36 18.89 3.64
CA GLN A 515 -15.01 18.41 3.32
C GLN A 515 -13.99 19.55 3.20
N ASP A 516 -14.40 20.74 2.72
CA ASP A 516 -13.50 21.88 2.52
C ASP A 516 -12.86 22.38 3.84
N ARG A 517 -13.52 22.10 4.97
CA ARG A 517 -12.99 22.44 6.30
C ARG A 517 -11.82 21.58 6.73
N PHE A 518 -11.47 20.51 6.00
CA PHE A 518 -10.35 19.64 6.33
C PHE A 518 -9.04 20.42 6.59
N TRP A 519 -8.77 21.46 5.80
CA TRP A 519 -7.58 22.29 5.96
C TRP A 519 -7.58 23.13 7.24
N ASP A 520 -8.76 23.53 7.75
CA ASP A 520 -8.89 24.18 9.05
C ASP A 520 -8.47 23.21 10.17
N TYR A 521 -8.94 21.95 10.10
CA TYR A 521 -8.60 20.91 11.08
C TYR A 521 -7.12 20.49 11.00
N MET A 522 -6.54 20.45 9.79
CA MET A 522 -5.10 20.27 9.60
C MET A 522 -4.31 21.38 10.29
N HIS A 523 -4.72 22.64 10.11
CA HIS A 523 -4.07 23.79 10.74
C HIS A 523 -4.20 23.76 12.27
N GLU A 524 -5.39 23.43 12.80
CA GLU A 524 -5.59 23.22 14.25
C GLU A 524 -4.65 22.14 14.81
N THR A 525 -4.49 21.02 14.10
CA THR A 525 -3.63 19.90 14.50
C THR A 525 -2.16 20.30 14.52
N TYR A 526 -1.70 21.00 13.48
CA TYR A 526 -0.35 21.54 13.39
C TYR A 526 -0.03 22.50 14.55
N ILE A 527 -0.93 23.45 14.84
CA ILE A 527 -0.75 24.40 15.95
C ILE A 527 -0.61 23.66 17.27
N LYS A 528 -1.50 22.69 17.57
CA LYS A 528 -1.45 21.91 18.81
C LYS A 528 -0.11 21.19 19.01
N ARG A 529 0.47 20.60 17.95
CA ARG A 529 1.79 19.95 18.03
C ARG A 529 2.91 20.97 18.26
N SER A 530 2.86 22.11 17.58
CA SER A 530 3.87 23.17 17.72
C SER A 530 3.89 23.84 19.10
N MET A 531 2.75 23.85 19.83
CA MET A 531 2.66 24.39 21.19
C MET A 531 3.12 23.40 22.27
N ASN A 532 3.12 22.10 21.98
CA ASN A 532 3.51 21.03 22.91
C ASN A 532 5.01 20.67 22.84
N HIS A 533 5.75 21.27 21.90
CA HIS A 533 7.21 21.18 21.78
C HIS A 533 7.87 22.49 22.25
#